data_AF-A0A844MCC1-F1
#
_entry.id   AF-A0A844MCC1-F1
#
_cell.length_a   1.000
_cell.length_b   1.000
_cell.length_c   1.000
_cell.angle_alpha   90.00
_cell.angle_beta   90.00
_cell.angle_gamma   90.00
#
_symmetry.space_group_name_H-M   'P 1'
#
loop_
_entity.id
_entity.type
_entity.pdbx_description
1 polymer ?
#
loop_
_entity_poly.entity_id
_entity_poly.type
_entity_poly.pdbx_seq_one_letter_code
_entity_poly.pdbx_strand_id
1 'polypeptide(L)' 'MQKEYMEILETLLDKLTLSAILEMLERICHKKAENLRTHWQDETSAKLWEKAAKQIEQINVDI' A
#
# COMPACT_ATOMS: atom_id res chain seq x y z
N MET A 1 -12.19 8.47 14.21
CA MET A 1 -11.55 8.39 12.88
C MET A 1 -10.15 7.78 12.93
N GLN A 2 -9.07 8.49 13.28
CA GLN A 2 -7.73 7.87 13.28
C GLN A 2 -7.61 6.64 14.20
N LYS A 3 -8.21 6.70 15.40
CA LYS A 3 -8.26 5.57 16.33
C LYS A 3 -8.98 4.34 15.74
N GLU A 4 -10.11 4.56 15.07
CA GLU A 4 -10.88 3.47 14.44
C GLU A 4 -10.10 2.81 13.30
N TYR A 5 -9.37 3.59 12.50
CA TYR A 5 -8.52 3.02 11.44
C TYR A 5 -7.34 2.21 12.00
N MET A 6 -6.78 2.62 13.15
CA MET A 6 -5.75 1.83 13.84
C MET A 6 -6.31 0.52 14.38
N GLU A 7 -7.49 0.54 15.01
CA GLU A 7 -8.17 -0.67 15.50
C GLU A 7 -8.48 -1.66 14.35
N ILE A 8 -8.86 -1.15 13.17
CA ILE A 8 -9.07 -1.97 11.98
C ILE A 8 -7.76 -2.60 11.50
N LEU A 9 -6.65 -1.84 11.48
CA LEU A 9 -5.34 -2.35 11.08
C LEU A 9 -4.82 -3.41 12.06
N GLU A 10 -4.99 -3.20 13.37
CA GLU A 10 -4.67 -4.19 14.40
C GLU A 10 -5.48 -5.48 14.18
N THR A 11 -6.79 -5.36 13.94
CA THR A 11 -7.64 -6.53 13.65
C THR A 11 -7.22 -7.27 12.38
N LEU A 12 -6.66 -6.57 11.39
CA LEU A 12 -6.13 -7.20 10.18
C LEU A 12 -4.81 -7.91 10.47
N LEU A 13 -3.92 -7.31 11.27
CA LEU A 13 -2.66 -7.91 11.72
C LEU A 13 -2.88 -9.15 12.60
N ASP A 14 -3.97 -9.20 13.36
CA ASP A 14 -4.32 -10.40 14.13
C ASP A 14 -4.73 -11.58 13.23
N LYS A 15 -5.21 -11.29 12.01
CA LYS A 15 -5.73 -12.29 11.06
C LYS A 15 -4.75 -12.64 9.95
N LEU A 16 -3.80 -11.75 9.66
CA LEU A 16 -2.87 -11.82 8.55
C LEU A 16 -1.46 -11.49 9.05
N THR A 17 -0.42 -12.02 8.40
CA THR A 17 0.95 -11.61 8.74
C THR A 17 1.21 -10.16 8.33
N LEU A 18 2.15 -9.50 9.01
CA LEU A 18 2.59 -8.15 8.61
C LEU A 18 3.07 -8.14 7.15
N SER A 19 3.77 -9.20 6.72
CA SER A 19 4.21 -9.36 5.33
C SER A 19 3.04 -9.39 4.34
N ALA A 20 1.95 -10.10 4.66
CA ALA A 20 0.76 -10.13 3.80
C ALA A 20 0.09 -8.76 3.69
N ILE A 21 0.05 -8.00 4.78
CA ILE A 21 -0.50 -6.63 4.77
C ILE A 21 0.38 -5.69 3.94
N LEU A 22 1.71 -5.80 4.06
CA LEU A 22 2.63 -5.01 3.24
C LEU A 22 2.49 -5.32 1.75
N GLU A 23 2.38 -6.60 1.36
CA GLU A 23 2.10 -7.01 -0.02
C GLU A 23 0.77 -6.42 -0.53
N MET A 24 -0.29 -6.44 0.31
CA MET A 24 -1.56 -5.82 -0.05
C MET A 24 -1.44 -4.31 -0.28
N LEU A 25 -0.68 -3.60 0.57
CA LEU A 25 -0.44 -2.17 0.42
C LEU A 25 0.35 -1.86 -0.86
N GLU A 26 1.39 -2.64 -1.16
CA GLU A 26 2.17 -2.55 -2.40
C GLU A 26 1.27 -2.68 -3.63
N ARG A 27 0.39 -3.70 -3.66
CA ARG A 27 -0.58 -3.90 -4.75
C ARG A 27 -1.57 -2.74 -4.89
N ILE A 28 -2.01 -2.16 -3.77
CA ILE A 28 -2.87 -0.96 -3.79
C ILE A 28 -2.12 0.23 -4.39
N CYS A 29 -0.84 0.41 -4.05
CA CYS A 29 -0.01 1.48 -4.61
C CYS A 29 0.15 1.33 -6.12
N HIS A 30 0.44 0.12 -6.63
CA HIS A 30 0.50 -0.15 -8.07
C HIS A 30 -0.82 0.14 -8.78
N LYS A 31 -1.95 -0.31 -8.20
CA LYS A 31 -3.28 -0.05 -8.77
C LYS A 31 -3.61 1.44 -8.82
N LYS A 32 -3.25 2.19 -7.78
CA LYS A 32 -3.43 3.65 -7.77
C LYS A 32 -2.56 4.34 -8.83
N ALA A 33 -1.30 3.94 -8.96
CA ALA A 33 -0.41 4.46 -10.00
C ALA A 33 -1.00 4.22 -11.40
N GLU A 34 -1.48 3.01 -11.67
CA GLU A 34 -2.08 2.69 -12.98
C GLU A 34 -3.34 3.49 -13.26
N ASN A 35 -4.24 3.61 -12.27
CA ASN A 35 -5.44 4.43 -12.41
C ASN A 35 -5.11 5.89 -12.70
N LEU A 36 -4.08 6.44 -12.04
CA LEU A 36 -3.62 7.81 -12.26
C LEU A 36 -3.12 8.04 -13.68
N ARG A 37 -2.37 7.09 -14.25
CA ARG A 37 -1.90 7.17 -15.64
C ARG A 37 -3.05 7.08 -16.63
N THR A 38 -3.90 6.07 -16.46
CA THR A 38 -4.89 5.68 -17.47
C THR A 38 -6.14 6.54 -17.45
N HIS A 39 -6.61 6.95 -16.27
CA HIS A 39 -7.88 7.66 -16.13
C HIS A 39 -7.71 9.16 -15.95
N TRP A 40 -6.65 9.59 -15.25
CA TRP A 40 -6.47 11.00 -14.88
C TRP A 40 -5.27 11.66 -15.59
N GLN A 41 -4.49 10.89 -16.36
CA GLN A 41 -3.30 11.35 -17.08
C GLN A 41 -2.28 12.07 -16.17
N ASP A 42 -2.29 11.75 -14.88
CA ASP A 42 -1.41 12.34 -13.87
C ASP A 42 -0.18 11.46 -13.66
N GLU A 43 0.79 11.61 -14.56
CA GLU A 43 2.04 10.86 -14.52
C GLU A 43 2.90 11.20 -13.29
N THR A 44 2.77 12.42 -12.76
CA THR A 44 3.56 12.86 -11.60
C THR A 44 3.13 12.11 -10.35
N SER A 45 1.84 12.11 -10.05
CA SER A 45 1.31 11.35 -8.91
C SER A 45 1.46 9.84 -9.13
N ALA A 46 1.31 9.35 -10.36
CA ALA A 46 1.51 7.93 -10.67
C ALA A 46 2.92 7.46 -10.28
N LYS A 47 3.95 8.25 -10.62
CA LYS A 47 5.35 7.96 -10.24
C LYS A 47 5.57 7.95 -8.73
N LEU A 48 4.87 8.82 -7.98
CA LEU A 48 4.95 8.82 -6.51
C LEU A 48 4.36 7.55 -5.92
N TRP A 49 3.21 7.08 -6.42
CA TRP A 49 2.60 5.82 -5.98
C TRP A 49 3.45 4.60 -6.35
N GLU A 50 4.05 4.59 -7.54
CA GLU A 50 4.97 3.51 -7.92
C GLU A 50 6.24 3.50 -7.07
N LYS A 51 6.79 4.68 -6.74
CA LYS A 51 7.92 4.78 -5.81
C LYS A 51 7.55 4.25 -4.42
N ALA A 52 6.37 4.58 -3.92
CA ALA A 52 5.90 4.06 -2.63
C ALA A 52 5.75 2.52 -2.66
N ALA A 53 5.22 1.95 -3.74
CA ALA A 53 5.13 0.49 -3.90
C ALA A 53 6.51 -0.18 -3.80
N LYS A 54 7.51 0.33 -4.53
CA LYS A 54 8.89 -0.17 -4.49
C LYS A 54 9.53 -0.04 -3.10
N GLN A 55 9.19 1.01 -2.35
CA GLN A 55 9.68 1.15 -0.98
C GLN A 55 9.09 0.08 -0.07
N ILE A 56 7.81 -0.26 -0.24
CA ILE A 56 7.13 -1.31 0.53
C ILE A 56 7.70 -2.69 0.20
N GLU A 57 7.93 -2.99 -1.09
CA GLU A 57 8.54 -4.23 -1.56
C GLU A 57 9.92 -4.50 -0.91
N GLN A 58 10.66 -3.43 -0.59
CA GLN A 58 11.97 -3.51 0.06
C GLN A 58 11.92 -3.68 1.58
N ILE A 59 10.73 -3.59 2.19
CA ILE A 59 10.58 -3.78 3.63
C ILE A 59 10.70 -5.28 3.93
N ASN A 60 11.87 -5.70 4.40
CA ASN A 60 12.10 -7.05 4.86
C ASN A 60 11.64 -7.17 6.32
N VAL A 61 10.48 -7.78 6.54
CA VAL A 61 9.92 -8.05 7.86
C VAL A 61 9.99 -9.54 8.14
N ASP A 62 10.73 -9.90 9.18
CA ASP A 62 10.90 -11.26 9.67
C ASP A 62 10.45 -11.30 11.14
N ILE A 63 9.12 -11.23 11.37
CA ILE A 63 8.47 -11.27 12.69
C ILE A 63 7.24 -12.17 12.69
#